data_AF-A0A2M8T8E0-F1
#
_entry.id   AF-A0A2M8T8E0-F1
#
_cell.length_a   1.000
_cell.length_b   1.000
_cell.length_c   1.000
_cell.angle_alpha   90.00
_cell.angle_beta   90.00
_cell.angle_gamma   90.00
#
_symmetry.space_group_name_H-M   'P 1'
#
loop_
_entity.id
_entity.type
_entity.pdbx_description
1 polymer ?
#
loop_
_entity_poly.entity_id
_entity_poly.type
_entity_poly.pdbx_seq_one_letter_code
_entity_poly.pdbx_strand_id
1 'polypeptide(L)'
;MKLTLEQAYMSMFYYLNRIWDKVKDDKTIYNIDDFGAFMGGINPFLFKGSMSADPAAWEDWISCVNKIESNNSGEIMLTSVEVFDCMISFIKFYIDDMNFNLNWLIEFIYREKNICKKDNIIDEWMKNILR
;
A
#
# COMPACT_ATOMS: atom_id res chain seq x y z
N MET A 1 -16.41 -3.47 -2.87
CA MET A 1 -16.47 -3.59 -1.38
C MET A 1 -16.09 -2.26 -0.76
N LYS A 2 -16.33 -2.06 0.53
CA LYS A 2 -15.94 -0.86 1.27
C LYS A 2 -15.06 -1.26 2.45
N LEU A 3 -13.94 -0.57 2.63
CA LEU A 3 -12.92 -0.82 3.64
C LEU A 3 -12.73 0.42 4.52
N THR A 4 -12.56 0.21 5.81
CA THR A 4 -12.09 1.27 6.71
C THR A 4 -10.64 1.67 6.38
N LEU A 5 -10.20 2.80 6.92
CA LEU A 5 -8.82 3.30 6.80
C LEU A 5 -7.79 2.24 7.23
N GLU A 6 -8.04 1.57 8.35
CA GLU A 6 -7.20 0.49 8.86
C GLU A 6 -7.23 -0.74 7.95
N GLN A 7 -8.41 -1.19 7.52
CA GLN A 7 -8.53 -2.34 6.62
C GLN A 7 -7.82 -2.09 5.28
N ALA A 8 -7.90 -0.86 4.76
CA ALA A 8 -7.20 -0.47 3.56
C ALA A 8 -5.66 -0.48 3.74
N TYR A 9 -5.18 0.01 4.88
CA TYR A 9 -3.75 -0.05 5.22
C TYR A 9 -3.25 -1.49 5.37
N MET A 10 -4.01 -2.33 6.08
CA MET A 10 -3.69 -3.74 6.25
C MET A 10 -3.68 -4.48 4.92
N SER A 11 -4.64 -4.19 4.02
CA SER A 11 -4.63 -4.73 2.66
C SER A 11 -3.37 -4.32 1.89
N MET A 12 -3.00 -3.05 1.94
CA MET A 12 -1.76 -2.55 1.33
C MET A 12 -0.55 -3.30 1.90
N PHE A 13 -0.41 -3.36 3.22
CA PHE A 13 0.71 -4.04 3.87
C PHE A 13 0.79 -5.53 3.49
N TYR A 14 -0.32 -6.27 3.58
CA TYR A 14 -0.33 -7.69 3.23
C TYR A 14 0.02 -7.94 1.78
N TYR A 15 -0.48 -7.12 0.87
CA TYR A 15 -0.14 -7.23 -0.54
C TYR A 15 1.35 -6.97 -0.80
N LEU A 16 1.90 -5.88 -0.25
CA LEU A 16 3.32 -5.59 -0.37
C LEU A 16 4.19 -6.65 0.30
N ASN A 17 3.76 -7.19 1.44
CA ASN A 17 4.46 -8.29 2.10
C ASN A 17 4.49 -9.56 1.22
N ARG A 18 3.40 -9.87 0.50
CA ARG A 18 3.39 -10.97 -0.49
C ARG A 18 4.33 -10.71 -1.67
N ILE A 19 4.53 -9.46 -2.06
CA ILE A 19 5.54 -9.10 -3.07
C ILE A 19 6.93 -9.32 -2.46
N TRP A 20 7.18 -8.74 -1.29
CA TRP A 20 8.43 -8.87 -0.54
C TRP A 20 8.89 -10.32 -0.41
N ASP A 21 8.00 -11.22 0.02
CA ASP A 21 8.31 -12.64 0.18
C ASP A 21 8.76 -13.34 -1.10
N LYS A 22 8.36 -12.83 -2.27
CA LYS A 22 8.78 -13.35 -3.57
C LYS A 22 10.12 -12.77 -4.05
N VAL A 23 10.43 -11.54 -3.66
CA VAL A 23 11.50 -10.75 -4.27
C VAL A 23 12.70 -10.51 -3.36
N LYS A 24 12.55 -10.69 -2.05
CA LYS A 24 13.60 -10.37 -1.05
C LYS A 24 14.93 -11.11 -1.25
N ASP A 25 14.88 -12.30 -1.85
CA ASP A 25 16.06 -13.12 -2.12
C ASP A 25 16.55 -12.99 -3.59
N ASP A 26 15.88 -12.18 -4.42
CA ASP A 26 16.21 -11.98 -5.82
C ASP A 26 17.34 -10.96 -6.00
N LYS A 27 18.54 -11.47 -6.30
CA LYS A 27 19.75 -10.68 -6.50
C LYS A 27 19.75 -9.82 -7.77
N THR A 28 18.73 -9.93 -8.62
CA THR A 28 18.60 -9.11 -9.83
C THR A 28 17.88 -7.79 -9.57
N ILE A 29 17.29 -7.62 -8.39
CA ILE A 29 16.59 -6.39 -7.99
C ILE A 29 17.56 -5.51 -7.18
N TYR A 30 18.15 -4.52 -7.85
CA TYR A 30 19.23 -3.69 -7.29
C TYR A 30 18.78 -2.66 -6.24
N ASN A 31 17.48 -2.56 -5.92
CA ASN A 31 16.92 -1.60 -4.96
C ASN A 31 16.04 -2.29 -3.90
N ILE A 32 16.38 -3.55 -3.56
CA ILE A 32 15.61 -4.32 -2.58
C ILE A 32 15.74 -3.75 -1.16
N ASP A 33 16.86 -3.09 -0.85
CA ASP A 33 17.12 -2.47 0.45
C ASP A 33 16.11 -1.35 0.76
N ASP A 34 15.81 -0.49 -0.21
CA ASP A 34 14.80 0.57 -0.06
C ASP A 34 13.40 -0.02 0.16
N PHE A 35 13.08 -1.12 -0.53
CA PHE A 35 11.82 -1.81 -0.30
C PHE A 35 11.77 -2.45 1.09
N GLY A 36 12.87 -3.03 1.55
CA GLY A 36 13.00 -3.58 2.90
C GLY A 36 12.87 -2.50 3.99
N ALA A 37 13.53 -1.36 3.80
CA ALA A 37 13.43 -0.21 4.70
C ALA A 37 11.99 0.34 4.76
N PHE A 38 11.35 0.47 3.60
CA PHE A 38 9.95 0.90 3.52
C PHE A 38 9.03 -0.07 4.25
N MET A 39 9.14 -1.38 3.96
CA MET A 39 8.37 -2.43 4.62
C MET A 39 8.60 -2.48 6.13
N GLY A 40 9.82 -2.22 6.57
CA GLY A 40 10.18 -2.11 7.99
C GLY A 40 9.40 -0.99 8.67
N GLY A 41 9.37 0.21 8.06
CA GLY A 41 8.68 1.38 8.60
C GLY A 41 7.15 1.23 8.65
N ILE A 42 6.56 0.62 7.62
CA ILE A 42 5.09 0.48 7.51
C ILE A 42 4.52 -0.74 8.23
N ASN A 43 5.33 -1.50 8.98
CA ASN A 43 4.89 -2.77 9.55
C ASN A 43 3.91 -2.58 10.74
N PRO A 44 2.64 -3.02 10.63
CA PRO A 44 1.64 -2.84 11.69
C PRO A 44 1.82 -3.82 12.87
N PHE A 45 2.72 -4.80 12.77
CA PHE A 45 2.82 -5.89 13.74
C PHE A 45 4.02 -5.77 14.69
N LEU A 46 4.91 -4.79 14.48
CA LEU A 46 6.12 -4.66 15.31
C LEU A 46 5.84 -4.09 16.70
N PHE A 47 4.88 -3.17 16.82
CA PHE A 47 4.54 -2.54 18.08
C PHE A 47 3.05 -2.64 18.38
N LYS A 48 2.72 -3.14 19.58
CA LYS A 48 1.33 -3.33 20.01
C LYS A 48 0.59 -1.99 20.07
N GLY A 49 -0.56 -1.91 19.40
CA GLY A 49 -1.41 -0.71 19.40
C GLY A 49 -0.96 0.38 18.42
N SER A 50 0.04 0.12 17.57
CA SER A 50 0.44 0.99 16.47
C SER A 50 -0.01 0.42 15.13
N MET A 51 -0.35 1.29 14.19
CA MET A 51 -0.65 0.90 12.80
C MET A 51 0.61 0.76 11.95
N SER A 52 1.76 1.23 12.42
CA SER A 52 3.03 1.19 11.70
C SER A 52 4.19 1.12 12.68
N ALA A 53 5.36 0.71 12.20
CA ALA A 53 6.57 0.68 13.03
C ALA A 53 7.11 2.10 13.24
N ASP A 54 7.07 2.90 12.18
CA ASP A 54 7.25 4.35 12.24
C ASP A 54 5.88 5.02 12.32
N PRO A 55 5.50 5.66 13.44
CA PRO A 55 4.23 6.37 13.56
C PRO A 55 3.98 7.41 12.46
N ALA A 56 5.03 8.03 11.91
CA ALA A 56 4.87 8.99 10.82
C ALA A 56 4.28 8.34 9.55
N ALA A 57 4.61 7.07 9.28
CA ALA A 57 4.09 6.35 8.12
C ALA A 57 2.56 6.18 8.16
N TRP A 58 1.96 6.12 9.35
CA TRP A 58 0.51 6.07 9.49
C TRP A 58 -0.14 7.43 9.17
N GLU A 59 0.46 8.52 9.64
CA GLU A 59 0.00 9.89 9.32
C GLU A 59 0.16 10.20 7.82
N ASP A 60 1.26 9.76 7.22
CA ASP A 60 1.51 9.88 5.79
C ASP A 60 0.46 9.12 4.97
N TRP A 61 0.05 7.93 5.43
CA TRP A 61 -1.03 7.16 4.82
C TRP A 61 -2.36 7.91 4.88
N ILE A 62 -2.73 8.44 6.05
CA ILE A 62 -3.95 9.26 6.23
C ILE A 62 -3.92 10.47 5.28
N SER A 63 -2.77 11.14 5.16
CA SER A 63 -2.58 12.26 4.24
C SER A 63 -2.84 11.86 2.77
N CYS A 64 -2.32 10.70 2.34
CA CYS A 64 -2.59 10.17 0.99
C CYS A 64 -4.05 9.81 0.79
N VAL A 65 -4.71 9.22 1.79
CA VAL A 65 -6.13 8.88 1.74
C VAL A 65 -6.99 10.15 1.60
N ASN A 66 -6.71 11.18 2.40
CA ASN A 66 -7.45 12.45 2.35
C ASN A 66 -7.31 13.20 1.02
N LYS A 67 -6.20 13.01 0.29
CA LYS A 67 -6.03 13.58 -1.06
C LYS A 67 -6.97 12.93 -2.07
N ILE A 68 -7.33 11.66 -1.86
CA ILE A 68 -8.19 10.89 -2.76
C ILE A 68 -9.66 11.03 -2.35
N GLU A 69 -9.94 10.95 -1.05
CA GLU A 69 -11.26 11.04 -0.44
C GLU A 69 -11.47 12.48 0.06
N SER A 70 -11.68 13.40 -0.89
CA SER A 70 -11.69 14.85 -0.61
C SER A 70 -13.04 15.39 -0.11
N ASN A 71 -14.05 14.55 0.19
CA ASN A 71 -15.44 15.02 0.22
C ASN A 71 -16.38 14.48 1.31
N ASN A 72 -15.94 13.75 2.35
CA ASN A 72 -16.88 13.27 3.37
C ASN A 72 -16.63 13.83 4.78
N SER A 73 -17.72 14.31 5.39
CA SER A 73 -17.80 14.67 6.81
C SER A 73 -18.06 13.46 7.72
N GLY A 74 -18.00 12.24 7.18
CA GLY A 74 -18.23 10.97 7.88
C GLY A 74 -16.98 10.10 7.95
N GLU A 75 -17.15 8.86 8.44
CA GLU A 75 -16.08 7.87 8.48
C GLU A 75 -15.57 7.54 7.07
N ILE A 76 -14.25 7.61 6.86
CA ILE A 76 -13.62 7.37 5.56
C ILE A 76 -13.74 5.89 5.19
N MET A 77 -14.42 5.62 4.07
CA MET A 77 -14.70 4.27 3.57
C MET A 77 -14.27 4.12 2.12
N LEU A 78 -13.17 3.40 1.91
CA LEU A 78 -12.51 3.25 0.61
C LEU A 78 -13.07 2.05 -0.15
N THR A 79 -13.34 2.24 -1.44
CA THR A 79 -13.51 1.14 -2.39
C THR A 79 -12.17 0.47 -2.67
N SER A 80 -12.20 -0.76 -3.17
CA SER A 80 -10.98 -1.47 -3.59
C SER A 80 -10.15 -0.70 -4.62
N VAL A 81 -10.81 0.05 -5.52
CA VAL A 81 -10.10 0.91 -6.50
C VAL A 81 -9.38 2.05 -5.78
N GLU A 82 -10.07 2.71 -4.85
CA GLU A 82 -9.47 3.80 -4.05
C GLU A 82 -8.32 3.29 -3.17
N VAL A 83 -8.39 2.06 -2.63
CA VAL A 83 -7.25 1.46 -1.91
C VAL A 83 -6.02 1.31 -2.80
N PHE A 84 -6.19 0.86 -4.05
CA PHE A 84 -5.09 0.83 -5.02
C PHE A 84 -4.53 2.23 -5.28
N ASP A 85 -5.40 3.21 -5.47
CA ASP A 85 -4.98 4.60 -5.69
C ASP A 85 -4.24 5.18 -4.49
N CYS A 86 -4.69 4.90 -3.27
CA CYS A 86 -4.05 5.31 -2.03
C CYS A 86 -2.67 4.66 -1.89
N MET A 87 -2.57 3.35 -2.13
CA MET A 87 -1.30 2.63 -2.11
C MET A 87 -0.29 3.20 -3.11
N ILE A 88 -0.72 3.47 -4.34
CA ILE A 88 0.14 4.09 -5.35
C ILE A 88 0.57 5.49 -4.89
N SER A 89 -0.36 6.32 -4.43
CA SER A 89 -0.05 7.66 -3.93
C SER A 89 0.92 7.63 -2.76
N PHE A 90 0.77 6.67 -1.86
CA PHE A 90 1.60 6.51 -0.68
C PHE A 90 3.02 6.10 -1.06
N ILE A 91 3.20 5.12 -1.94
CA ILE A 91 4.53 4.73 -2.41
C ILE A 91 5.19 5.87 -3.19
N LYS A 92 4.43 6.65 -3.98
CA LYS A 92 4.96 7.84 -4.68
C LYS A 92 5.51 8.88 -3.72
N PHE A 93 4.81 9.12 -2.61
CA PHE A 93 5.31 10.03 -1.57
C PHE A 93 6.70 9.61 -1.07
N TYR A 94 6.93 8.31 -0.81
CA TYR A 94 8.26 7.85 -0.40
C TYR A 94 9.32 7.96 -1.51
N ILE A 95 8.92 7.84 -2.78
CA ILE A 95 9.84 8.06 -3.90
C ILE A 95 10.22 9.54 -4.01
N ASP A 96 9.23 10.41 -4.05
CA ASP A 96 9.40 11.82 -4.40
C ASP A 96 9.94 12.64 -3.21
N ASP A 97 9.42 12.40 -2.00
CA ASP A 97 9.70 13.22 -0.82
C ASP A 97 10.75 12.59 0.11
N MET A 98 10.88 11.25 0.11
CA MET A 98 11.83 10.52 0.95
C MET A 98 13.00 9.89 0.16
N ASN A 99 13.03 10.08 -1.16
CA ASN A 99 14.09 9.63 -2.06
C ASN A 99 14.33 8.11 -2.06
N PHE A 100 13.26 7.32 -1.90
CA PHE A 100 13.30 5.86 -2.03
C PHE A 100 13.28 5.43 -3.50
N ASN A 101 14.03 4.39 -3.86
CA ASN A 101 14.05 3.85 -5.22
C ASN A 101 13.03 2.71 -5.42
N LEU A 102 11.75 3.08 -5.45
CA LEU A 102 10.61 2.14 -5.54
C LEU A 102 9.82 2.24 -6.86
N ASN A 103 10.40 2.82 -7.90
CA ASN A 103 9.71 2.98 -9.20
C ASN A 103 9.25 1.64 -9.79
N TRP A 104 10.08 0.60 -9.69
CA TRP A 104 9.75 -0.75 -10.15
C TRP A 104 8.50 -1.31 -9.46
N LEU A 105 8.33 -1.01 -8.17
CA LEU A 105 7.20 -1.47 -7.37
C LEU A 105 5.92 -0.76 -7.83
N ILE A 106 5.99 0.55 -8.07
CA ILE A 106 4.85 1.30 -8.62
C ILE A 106 4.43 0.77 -9.99
N GLU A 107 5.37 0.52 -10.89
CA GLU A 107 5.07 -0.04 -12.22
C GLU A 107 4.37 -1.40 -12.10
N PHE A 108 4.84 -2.26 -11.19
CA PHE A 108 4.23 -3.54 -10.89
C PHE A 108 2.77 -3.38 -10.42
N ILE A 109 2.54 -2.50 -9.45
CA ILE A 109 1.21 -2.27 -8.86
C ILE A 109 0.25 -1.67 -9.90
N TYR A 110 0.71 -0.73 -10.74
CA TYR A 110 -0.09 -0.18 -11.84
C TYR A 110 -0.53 -1.27 -12.81
N ARG A 111 0.38 -2.17 -13.20
CA ARG A 111 0.07 -3.28 -14.09
C ARG A 111 -0.99 -4.20 -13.47
N GLU A 112 -0.83 -4.55 -12.21
CA GLU A 112 -1.78 -5.42 -11.50
C GLU A 112 -3.16 -4.77 -11.36
N LYS A 113 -3.21 -3.49 -10.95
CA LYS A 113 -4.45 -2.70 -10.92
C LYS A 113 -5.18 -2.73 -12.27
N ASN A 114 -4.45 -2.52 -13.36
CA ASN A 114 -5.03 -2.50 -14.71
C ASN A 114 -5.59 -3.86 -15.14
N ILE A 115 -4.89 -4.95 -14.81
CA ILE A 115 -5.39 -6.33 -15.05
C ILE A 115 -6.68 -6.55 -14.26
N CYS A 116 -6.66 -6.29 -12.95
CA CYS A 116 -7.83 -6.50 -12.10
C CYS A 116 -9.03 -5.64 -12.54
N LYS A 117 -8.78 -4.40 -13.00
CA LYS A 117 -9.84 -3.51 -13.52
C LYS A 117 -10.42 -4.04 -14.82
N LYS A 118 -9.58 -4.48 -15.76
CA LYS A 118 -10.01 -5.04 -17.05
C LYS A 118 -10.87 -6.28 -16.87
N ASP A 119 -10.48 -7.15 -15.94
CA ASP A 119 -11.15 -8.43 -15.71
C ASP A 119 -12.32 -8.30 -14.72
N ASN A 120 -12.58 -7.10 -14.19
CA ASN A 120 -13.62 -6.80 -13.20
C ASN A 120 -13.51 -7.64 -11.91
N ILE A 121 -12.29 -7.93 -11.47
CA ILE A 121 -11.98 -8.78 -10.30
C ILE A 121 -11.36 -8.02 -9.13
N ILE A 122 -11.29 -6.68 -9.19
CA ILE A 122 -10.64 -5.86 -8.15
C ILE A 122 -11.18 -6.17 -6.73
N ASP A 123 -12.49 -6.33 -6.57
CA ASP A 123 -13.11 -6.65 -5.28
C ASP A 123 -12.79 -8.07 -4.79
N GLU A 124 -12.71 -9.03 -5.70
CA GLU A 124 -12.35 -10.41 -5.35
C GLU A 124 -10.88 -10.51 -4.96
N TRP A 125 -10.02 -9.85 -5.73
CA TRP A 125 -8.60 -9.73 -5.46
C TRP A 125 -8.34 -9.14 -4.06
N MET A 126 -9.03 -8.05 -3.72
CA MET A 126 -8.90 -7.40 -2.41
C MET A 126 -9.35 -8.32 -1.26
N LYS A 127 -10.44 -9.05 -1.43
CA LYS A 127 -10.89 -10.06 -0.44
C LYS A 127 -9.86 -11.16 -0.23
N ASN A 128 -9.16 -11.59 -1.28
CA ASN A 128 -8.14 -12.63 -1.19
C ASN A 128 -6.83 -12.15 -0.53
N ILE A 129 -6.63 -10.84 -0.38
CA ILE A 129 -5.49 -10.28 0.36
C ILE A 129 -5.74 -10.27 1.86
N LEU A 130 -6.97 -9.99 2.27
CA LEU A 130 -7.40 -9.95 3.66
C LEU A 130 -7.75 -11.32 4.26
N ARG A 131 -7.76 -12.38 3.45
CA ARG A 131 -7.88 -13.78 3.88
C ARG A 131 -6.52 -14.33 4.26
#